data_AF-A0A8K0CUT8-F1
#
_entry.id   AF-A0A8K0CUT8-F1
#
_cell.length_a   1.000
_cell.length_b   1.000
_cell.length_c   1.000
_cell.angle_alpha   90.00
_cell.angle_beta   90.00
_cell.angle_gamma   90.00
#
_symmetry.space_group_name_H-M   'P 1'
#
loop_
_entity.id
_entity.type
_entity.pdbx_description
1 polymer ?
#
loop_
_entity_poly.entity_id
_entity_poly.type
_entity_poly.pdbx_seq_one_letter_code
_entity_poly.pdbx_strand_id
1 'polypeptide(L)' 'NINSIRNDIGENDIWVCIDETTDIKSRYVCNIIAGKLSADAASVPHLLACQFLEKTNHATIARFFNESL' A
#
# COMPACT_ATOMS: atom_id res chain seq x y z
N ASN A 1 5.48 -6.95 -10.70
CA ASN A 1 4.77 -8.20 -11.08
C ASN A 1 4.38 -8.92 -9.79
N ILE A 2 3.10 -9.23 -9.59
CA ILE A 2 2.57 -9.79 -8.34
C ILE A 2 3.25 -11.11 -7.92
N ASN A 3 3.70 -11.92 -8.88
CA ASN A 3 4.39 -13.18 -8.57
C ASN A 3 5.77 -12.94 -7.93
N SER A 4 6.46 -11.85 -8.30
CA SER A 4 7.72 -11.48 -7.66
C SER A 4 7.52 -11.06 -6.21
N ILE A 5 6.42 -10.34 -5.93
CA ILE A 5 6.07 -9.90 -4.58
C ILE A 5 5.71 -11.13 -3.72
N ARG A 6 4.91 -12.05 -4.25
CA ARG A 6 4.58 -13.32 -3.58
C ARG A 6 5.83 -14.16 -3.30
N ASN A 7 6.77 -14.25 -4.24
CA ASN A 7 8.01 -14.98 -4.04
C ASN A 7 8.91 -14.33 -2.98
N ASP A 8 8.93 -13.00 -2.89
CA ASP A 8 9.69 -12.26 -1.87
C ASP A 8 9.10 -12.44 -0.46
N ILE A 9 7.77 -12.37 -0.35
CA ILE A 9 7.06 -12.56 0.92
C ILE A 9 7.09 -14.04 1.36
N GLY A 10 6.89 -14.98 0.43
CA GLY A 10 6.74 -16.40 0.71
C GLY A 10 5.55 -16.69 1.64
N GLU A 11 5.72 -17.64 2.56
CA GLU A 11 4.70 -18.06 3.53
C GLU A 11 4.73 -17.23 4.84
N ASN A 12 5.23 -16.00 4.79
CA ASN A 12 5.34 -15.14 5.97
C ASN A 12 4.13 -14.23 6.09
N ASP A 13 3.84 -13.79 7.32
CA ASP A 13 2.85 -12.75 7.57
C ASP A 13 3.22 -11.45 6.85
N ILE A 14 2.23 -10.60 6.58
CA ILE A 14 2.42 -9.31 5.93
C ILE A 14 2.00 -8.17 6.85
N TRP A 15 2.66 -7.03 6.67
CA TRP A 15 2.12 -5.75 7.10
C TRP A 15 1.58 -5.00 5.88
N VAL A 16 0.57 -4.17 6.12
CA VAL A 16 0.01 -3.29 5.09
C VAL A 16 -0.03 -1.88 5.64
N CYS A 17 0.44 -0.93 4.85
CA CYS A 17 0.43 0.50 5.13
C CYS A 17 -0.39 1.22 4.06
N ILE A 18 -1.21 2.16 4.51
CA ILE A 18 -1.86 3.13 3.63
C ILE A 18 -1.15 4.46 3.82
N ASP A 19 -0.55 4.95 2.75
CA ASP A 19 0.18 6.21 2.76
C ASP A 19 -0.60 7.26 1.95
N GLU A 20 -0.95 8.35 2.63
CA GLU A 20 -1.64 9.50 2.05
C GLU A 20 -0.63 10.61 1.80
N THR A 21 -0.45 11.00 0.54
CA THR A 21 0.46 12.06 0.16
C THR A 21 -0.22 13.09 -0.72
N THR A 22 0.35 14.28 -0.79
CA THR A 22 -0.13 15.37 -1.65
C THR A 22 0.97 15.69 -2.65
N ASP A 23 0.65 15.57 -3.94
CA ASP A 23 1.63 15.88 -4.98
C ASP A 23 1.83 17.39 -5.18
N ILE A 24 2.80 17.77 -6.01
CA ILE A 24 3.10 19.20 -6.29
C ILE A 24 1.93 19.97 -6.95
N LYS A 25 0.91 19.25 -7.43
CA LYS A 25 -0.31 19.83 -8.01
C LYS A 25 -1.47 19.85 -7.01
N SER A 26 -1.20 19.63 -5.73
CA SER A 26 -2.18 19.57 -4.64
C SER A 26 -3.23 18.48 -4.84
N ARG A 27 -2.87 17.39 -5.54
CA ARG A 27 -3.75 16.22 -5.70
C ARG A 27 -3.47 15.25 -4.56
N TYR A 28 -4.54 14.75 -3.96
CA TYR A 28 -4.45 13.68 -2.97
C TYR A 28 -4.10 12.38 -3.67
N VAL A 29 -3.03 11.73 -3.23
CA VAL A 29 -2.58 10.43 -3.71
C VAL A 29 -2.60 9.47 -2.54
N CYS A 30 -3.19 8.30 -2.76
CA CYS A 30 -3.21 7.22 -1.77
C CYS A 30 -2.44 6.02 -2.31
N ASN A 31 -1.54 5.50 -1.49
CA ASN A 31 -0.70 4.34 -1.80
C ASN A 31 -1.06 3.17 -0.88
N ILE A 32 -1.17 1.96 -1.43
CA ILE A 32 -1.20 0.71 -0.66
C ILE A 32 0.19 0.11 -0.77
N ILE A 33 0.86 -0.03 0.37
CA ILE A 33 2.19 -0.60 0.46
C ILE A 33 2.11 -1.84 1.35
N ALA A 34 2.70 -2.94 0.92
CA ALA A 34 2.78 -4.15 1.73
C ALA A 34 4.19 -4.69 1.76
N GLY A 35 4.55 -5.35 2.86
CA GLY A 35 5.83 -6.01 3.00
C GLY A 35 5.72 -7.20 3.94
N LYS A 36 6.77 -8.02 3.95
CA LYS A 36 6.90 -9.13 4.89
C LYS A 36 6.97 -8.60 6.32
N LEU A 37 6.15 -9.14 7.21
CA LEU A 37 6.26 -8.91 8.64
C LEU A 37 7.37 -9.83 9.19
N SER A 38 8.49 -9.25 9.60
CA SER A 38 9.66 -9.96 10.08
C SER A 38 10.23 -9.27 11.31
N ALA A 39 10.51 -10.04 12.36
CA ALA A 39 11.15 -9.53 13.57
C ALA A 39 12.68 -9.40 13.38
N ASP A 40 13.26 -10.18 12.47
CA ASP A 40 14.72 -10.32 12.34
C ASP A 40 15.34 -9.26 11.44
N ALA A 41 14.59 -8.76 10.45
CA ALA A 41 15.09 -7.82 9.46
C ALA A 41 13.98 -6.98 8.83
N ALA A 42 14.33 -5.75 8.43
CA ALA A 42 13.44 -4.90 7.64
C ALA A 42 13.11 -5.55 6.28
N SER A 43 11.83 -5.61 5.95
CA SER A 43 11.36 -6.14 4.67
C SER A 43 11.50 -5.13 3.55
N VAL A 44 11.58 -5.62 2.31
CA VAL A 44 11.38 -4.79 1.12
C VAL A 44 9.90 -4.40 1.03
N PRO A 45 9.55 -3.10 1.05
CA PRO A 45 8.17 -2.66 0.86
C PRO A 45 7.82 -2.68 -0.64
N HIS A 46 6.63 -3.18 -0.96
CA HIS A 46 6.09 -3.26 -2.32
C HIS A 46 4.86 -2.37 -2.47
N LEU A 47 4.84 -1.54 -3.52
CA LEU A 47 3.66 -0.75 -3.88
C LEU A 47 2.64 -1.64 -4.60
N LEU A 48 1.46 -1.83 -4.00
CA LEU A 48 0.37 -2.64 -4.53
C LEU A 48 -0.61 -1.81 -5.36
N ALA A 49 -0.93 -0.61 -4.90
CA ALA A 49 -1.84 0.30 -5.59
C ALA A 49 -1.44 1.76 -5.34
N CYS A 50 -1.72 2.62 -6.32
CA CYS A 50 -1.52 4.06 -6.24
C CYS A 50 -2.63 4.75 -7.03
N GLN A 51 -3.45 5.57 -6.36
CA GLN A 51 -4.57 6.25 -6.99
C GLN A 51 -4.73 7.69 -6.48
N PHE A 52 -5.28 8.55 -7.34
CA PHE A 52 -5.73 9.87 -6.93
C PHE A 52 -7.07 9.76 -6.21
N LEU A 53 -7.21 10.47 -5.10
CA LEU A 53 -8.47 10.59 -4.38
C LEU A 53 -9.03 12.01 -4.54
N GLU A 54 -10.35 12.12 -4.50
CA GLU A 54 -11.05 13.42 -4.45
C GLU A 54 -10.76 14.14 -3.12
N LYS A 55 -10.61 13.38 -2.03
CA LYS A 55 -10.32 13.86 -0.67
C LYS A 55 -9.76 12.75 0.20
N THR A 56 -9.04 13.15 1.25
CA THR A 56 -8.45 12.28 2.28
C THR A 56 -9.35 12.23 3.51
N ASN A 57 -9.98 11.08 3.76
CA ASN A 57 -10.70 10.78 5.01
C ASN A 57 -10.89 9.26 5.14
N HIS A 58 -11.30 8.83 6.32
CA HIS A 58 -11.50 7.41 6.65
C HIS A 58 -12.39 6.66 5.64
N ALA A 59 -13.44 7.29 5.09
CA ALA A 59 -14.36 6.64 4.16
C ALA A 59 -13.77 6.47 2.76
N THR A 60 -13.09 7.50 2.23
CA THR A 60 -12.44 7.41 0.91
C THR A 60 -11.26 6.46 0.93
N ILE A 61 -10.52 6.40 2.05
CA ILE A 61 -9.42 5.45 2.26
C ILE A 61 -9.95 4.01 2.33
N ALA A 62 -10.97 3.75 3.15
CA ALA A 62 -11.54 2.40 3.27
C ALA A 62 -12.10 1.90 1.94
N ARG A 63 -12.77 2.78 1.18
CA ARG A 63 -13.24 2.45 -0.18
C ARG A 63 -12.07 2.13 -1.11
N PHE A 64 -11.05 2.98 -1.16
CA PHE A 64 -9.85 2.77 -1.97
C PHE A 64 -9.18 1.42 -1.67
N PHE A 65 -9.06 1.05 -0.39
CA PHE A 65 -8.50 -0.24 0.02
C PHE A 65 -9.33 -1.42 -0.52
N ASN A 66 -10.65 -1.39 -0.29
CA ASN A 66 -11.56 -2.46 -0.71
C ASN A 66 -11.68 -2.60 -2.24
N GLU A 67 -11.50 -1.52 -2.99
CA GLU A 67 -11.58 -1.54 -4.47
C GLU A 67 -10.26 -1.93 -5.14
N SER A 68 -9.13 -1.81 -4.42
CA SER A 68 -7.79 -2.05 -4.98
C SER A 68 -7.25 -3.46 -4.72
N LEU A 69 -7.86 -4.22 -3.81
CA LEU A 69 -7.48 -5.57 -3.40
C LEU A 69 -8.58 -6.58 -3.74
#